data_AF-A0A928JPB1-F1
#
_entry.id   AF-A0A928JPB1-F1
#
_cell.length_a   1.000
_cell.length_b   1.000
_cell.length_c   1.000
_cell.angle_alpha   90.00
_cell.angle_beta   90.00
_cell.angle_gamma   90.00
#
_symmetry.space_group_name_H-M   'P 1'
#
loop_
_entity.id
_entity.type
_entity.pdbx_description
1 polymer ?
#
loop_
_entity_poly.entity_id
_entity_poly.type
_entity_poly.pdbx_seq_one_letter_code
_entity_poly.pdbx_strand_id
1 'polypeptide(L)'
;MAQIEDYLDEIEELLESGRGSAFSGKTSVDADAIKTVIEDMRLDIPEEIKQAKILATERREIINRANQEADRIVEDAKSRSREYLTAAEMRVKELTEKASKSSEKELKDAHAGAQKILEEARAQADGLIARENIVKEAKTTAETLNAEAEKYLSEAKAGAAKLTADTEESTTTLVAETQAKVDAMLAEAKAQADAMVAEANEKAAAIGAEAQRNAERTIQDADYTAQTKMEAANKWAVDLKASVGSYITNLVNETEYRVAKSLNEVHQLQANINQSSLENGGQRNVRSNQNAVTAAQQKNKR
;
A
#
# COMPACT_ATOMS: atom_id res chain seq x y z
N MET A 1 -129.01 46.34 75.78
CA MET A 1 -130.46 46.12 75.66
C MET A 1 -130.95 45.99 77.09
N ALA A 2 -131.52 44.87 77.57
CA ALA A 2 -131.99 44.66 78.97
C ALA A 2 -131.41 45.65 80.00
N GLN A 3 -130.16 45.45 80.47
CA GLN A 3 -129.55 46.29 81.51
C GLN A 3 -129.59 47.81 81.29
N ILE A 4 -129.64 48.33 80.06
CA ILE A 4 -129.73 49.78 79.83
C ILE A 4 -131.18 50.25 79.86
N GLU A 5 -132.11 49.49 79.27
CA GLU A 5 -133.56 49.77 79.42
C GLU A 5 -133.95 49.65 80.90
N ASP A 6 -133.49 48.61 81.60
CA ASP A 6 -133.70 48.39 83.03
C ASP A 6 -133.24 49.62 83.87
N TYR A 7 -132.12 50.27 83.50
CA TYR A 7 -131.66 51.50 84.15
C TYR A 7 -132.47 52.75 83.77
N LEU A 8 -132.98 52.84 82.53
CA LEU A 8 -133.85 53.95 82.13
C LEU A 8 -135.21 53.86 82.83
N ASP A 9 -135.74 52.65 82.98
CA ASP A 9 -136.94 52.33 83.77
C ASP A 9 -136.72 52.66 85.26
N GLU A 10 -135.58 52.27 85.85
CA GLU A 10 -135.22 52.61 87.24
C GLU A 10 -135.11 54.14 87.46
N ILE A 11 -134.52 54.88 86.51
CA ILE A 11 -134.44 56.35 86.57
C ILE A 11 -135.85 56.96 86.47
N GLU A 12 -136.72 56.43 85.60
CA GLU A 12 -138.10 56.90 85.45
C GLU A 12 -138.94 56.66 86.72
N GLU A 13 -138.82 55.49 87.36
CA GLU A 13 -139.47 55.20 88.65
C GLU A 13 -138.95 56.12 89.78
N LEU A 14 -137.65 56.42 89.79
CA LEU A 14 -137.05 57.35 90.76
C LEU A 14 -137.51 58.80 90.55
N LEU A 15 -137.83 59.21 89.31
CA LEU A 15 -138.44 60.51 89.01
C LEU A 15 -139.90 60.57 89.48
N GLU A 16 -140.70 59.54 89.20
CA GLU A 16 -142.13 59.50 89.57
C GLU A 16 -142.36 59.36 91.08
N SER A 17 -141.53 58.59 91.77
CA SER A 17 -141.57 58.46 93.24
C SER A 17 -141.02 59.70 93.97
N GLY A 18 -140.39 60.63 93.24
CA GLY A 18 -139.76 61.86 93.71
C GLY A 18 -140.72 62.94 94.21
N ARG A 19 -141.37 62.72 95.37
CA ARG A 19 -142.20 63.77 96.01
C ARG A 19 -141.38 65.02 96.34
N GLY A 20 -141.65 66.11 95.62
CA GLY A 20 -141.13 67.44 95.89
C GLY A 20 -141.49 67.93 97.30
N SER A 21 -140.48 68.20 98.11
CA SER A 21 -140.62 68.76 99.46
C SER A 21 -139.59 69.86 99.67
N ALA A 22 -140.07 71.08 99.96
CA ALA A 22 -139.26 72.29 100.09
C ALA A 22 -138.25 72.28 101.27
N PHE A 23 -138.28 71.25 102.11
CA PHE A 23 -137.37 71.07 103.26
C PHE A 23 -136.45 69.84 103.13
N SER A 24 -136.43 69.16 101.99
CA SER A 24 -135.46 68.08 101.74
C SER A 24 -134.16 68.65 101.14
N GLY A 25 -133.01 68.10 101.52
CA GLY A 25 -131.70 68.44 100.94
C GLY A 25 -131.48 67.91 99.51
N LYS A 26 -132.56 67.72 98.74
CA LYS A 26 -132.56 67.23 97.36
C LYS A 26 -132.59 68.42 96.40
N THR A 27 -131.83 68.35 95.32
CA THR A 27 -131.94 69.33 94.23
C THR A 27 -133.28 69.16 93.53
N SER A 28 -134.04 70.25 93.37
CA SER A 28 -135.23 70.24 92.52
C SER A 28 -134.80 70.17 91.06
N VAL A 29 -135.32 69.20 90.32
CA VAL A 29 -135.08 69.02 88.89
C VAL A 29 -136.41 69.08 88.14
N ASP A 30 -136.36 69.45 86.86
CA ASP A 30 -137.51 69.39 85.97
C ASP A 30 -137.70 67.94 85.51
N ALA A 31 -138.75 67.29 86.03
CA ALA A 31 -139.01 65.88 85.75
C ALA A 31 -139.48 65.65 84.30
N ASP A 32 -140.19 66.60 83.71
CA ASP A 32 -140.69 66.50 82.33
C ASP A 32 -139.54 66.66 81.33
N ALA A 33 -138.60 67.58 81.63
CA ALA A 33 -137.36 67.72 80.84
C ALA A 33 -136.48 66.46 80.90
N ILE A 34 -136.36 65.81 82.07
CA ILE A 34 -135.58 64.57 82.19
C ILE A 34 -136.30 63.39 81.51
N LYS A 35 -137.64 63.28 81.64
CA LYS A 35 -138.43 62.27 80.90
C LYS A 35 -138.25 62.41 79.39
N THR A 36 -138.26 63.63 78.86
CA THR A 36 -137.96 63.89 77.43
C THR A 36 -136.57 63.35 77.04
N VAL A 37 -135.54 63.59 77.86
CA VAL A 37 -134.18 63.06 77.61
C VAL A 37 -134.14 61.53 77.70
N ILE A 38 -134.92 60.89 78.56
CA ILE A 38 -135.05 59.42 78.63
C ILE A 38 -135.72 58.87 77.38
N GLU A 39 -136.76 59.54 76.86
CA GLU A 39 -137.42 59.17 75.61
C GLU A 39 -136.46 59.28 74.41
N ASP A 40 -135.72 60.39 74.29
CA ASP A 40 -134.66 60.57 73.28
C ASP A 40 -133.58 59.47 73.40
N MET A 41 -133.14 59.16 74.63
CA MET A 41 -132.19 58.07 74.89
C MET A 41 -132.74 56.70 74.49
N ARG A 42 -134.03 56.40 74.72
CA ARG A 42 -134.67 55.15 74.27
C ARG A 42 -134.79 55.07 72.73
N LEU A 43 -134.82 56.20 72.02
CA LEU A 43 -134.85 56.24 70.56
C LEU A 43 -133.46 56.03 69.95
N ASP A 44 -132.44 56.73 70.44
CA ASP A 44 -131.10 56.77 69.82
C ASP A 44 -130.20 55.60 70.26
N ILE A 45 -130.11 55.31 71.58
CA ILE A 45 -129.16 54.31 72.12
C ILE A 45 -129.25 52.91 71.46
N PRO A 46 -130.43 52.37 71.11
CA PRO A 46 -130.52 51.06 70.45
C PRO A 46 -129.81 50.99 69.09
N GLU A 47 -129.85 52.07 68.30
CA GLU A 47 -129.18 52.14 67.00
C GLU A 47 -127.67 52.32 67.18
N GLU A 48 -127.24 53.14 68.13
CA GLU A 48 -125.82 53.35 68.48
C GLU A 48 -125.16 52.03 68.94
N ILE A 49 -125.85 51.26 69.78
CA ILE A 49 -125.39 49.92 70.21
C ILE A 49 -125.32 48.95 69.03
N LYS A 50 -126.27 49.04 68.09
CA LYS A 50 -126.30 48.20 66.87
C LYS A 50 -125.15 48.56 65.94
N GLN A 51 -124.87 49.84 65.70
CA GLN A 51 -123.71 50.30 64.94
C GLN A 51 -122.40 49.90 65.61
N ALA A 52 -122.27 50.07 66.94
CA ALA A 52 -121.09 49.64 67.69
C ALA A 52 -120.84 48.12 67.58
N LYS A 53 -121.90 47.30 67.59
CA LYS A 53 -121.80 45.83 67.36
C LYS A 53 -121.39 45.46 65.94
N ILE A 54 -121.91 46.18 64.93
CA ILE A 54 -121.51 46.02 63.53
C ILE A 54 -120.02 46.34 63.40
N LEU A 55 -119.59 47.53 63.83
CA LEU A 55 -118.19 47.95 63.80
C LEU A 55 -117.24 46.99 64.55
N ALA A 56 -117.66 46.49 65.72
CA ALA A 56 -116.89 45.49 66.47
C ALA A 56 -116.79 44.14 65.75
N THR A 57 -117.77 43.81 64.90
CA THR A 57 -117.79 42.58 64.09
C THR A 57 -116.94 42.76 62.83
N GLU A 58 -117.13 43.85 62.08
CA GLU A 58 -116.31 44.21 60.93
C GLU A 58 -114.82 44.30 61.29
N ARG A 59 -114.48 44.93 62.42
CA ARG A 59 -113.10 44.98 62.92
C ARG A 59 -112.53 43.60 63.18
N ARG A 60 -113.34 42.67 63.72
CA ARG A 60 -112.93 41.27 63.94
C ARG A 60 -112.71 40.54 62.62
N GLU A 61 -113.57 40.77 61.62
CA GLU A 61 -113.43 40.20 60.28
C GLU A 61 -112.22 40.77 59.51
N ILE A 62 -111.92 42.06 59.66
CA ILE A 62 -110.71 42.68 59.10
C ILE A 62 -109.46 42.04 59.71
N ILE A 63 -109.40 41.90 61.04
CA ILE A 63 -108.27 41.24 61.72
C ILE A 63 -108.14 39.78 61.29
N ASN A 64 -109.24 39.02 61.22
CA ASN A 64 -109.22 37.63 60.77
C ASN A 64 -108.74 37.49 59.32
N ARG A 65 -109.20 38.35 58.41
CA ARG A 65 -108.73 38.36 57.01
C ARG A 65 -107.26 38.76 56.91
N ALA A 66 -106.81 39.75 57.67
CA ALA A 66 -105.41 40.17 57.71
C ALA A 66 -104.49 39.05 58.22
N ASN A 67 -104.89 38.33 59.27
CA ASN A 67 -104.16 37.17 59.77
C ASN A 67 -104.10 36.03 58.75
N GLN A 68 -105.24 35.67 58.14
CA GLN A 68 -105.28 34.63 57.09
C GLN A 68 -104.40 34.98 55.88
N GLU A 69 -104.37 36.24 55.46
CA GLU A 69 -103.52 36.69 54.36
C GLU A 69 -102.04 36.74 54.75
N ALA A 70 -101.71 37.13 55.99
CA ALA A 70 -100.35 37.04 56.52
C ALA A 70 -99.85 35.58 56.57
N ASP A 71 -100.68 34.64 57.03
CA ASP A 71 -100.36 33.21 57.07
C ASP A 71 -100.11 32.65 55.65
N ARG A 72 -100.93 33.05 54.65
CA ARG A 72 -100.71 32.70 53.24
C ARG A 72 -99.41 33.26 52.70
N ILE A 73 -99.13 34.55 52.90
CA ILE A 73 -97.89 35.20 52.45
C ILE A 73 -96.66 34.49 53.06
N VAL A 74 -96.74 34.11 54.34
CA VAL A 74 -95.66 33.38 55.02
C VAL A 74 -95.48 31.98 54.45
N GLU A 75 -96.55 31.23 54.15
CA GLU A 75 -96.41 29.89 53.57
C GLU A 75 -95.97 29.89 52.11
N ASP A 76 -96.46 30.84 51.29
CA ASP A 76 -95.97 31.07 49.92
C ASP A 76 -94.47 31.43 49.93
N ALA A 77 -94.04 32.32 50.82
CA ALA A 77 -92.64 32.69 50.98
C ALA A 77 -91.78 31.49 51.41
N LYS A 78 -92.28 30.65 52.34
CA LYS A 78 -91.62 29.38 52.71
C LYS A 78 -91.56 28.40 51.55
N SER A 79 -92.62 28.24 50.76
CA SER A 79 -92.62 27.31 49.60
C SER A 79 -91.59 27.72 48.57
N ARG A 80 -91.61 29.00 48.15
CA ARG A 80 -90.62 29.55 47.22
C ARG A 80 -89.21 29.43 47.77
N SER A 81 -89.00 29.68 49.06
CA SER A 81 -87.69 29.50 49.71
C SER A 81 -87.20 28.04 49.65
N ARG A 82 -88.07 27.06 49.91
CA ARG A 82 -87.77 25.62 49.77
C ARG A 82 -87.42 25.28 48.31
N GLU A 83 -88.21 25.75 47.34
CA GLU A 83 -87.97 25.55 45.90
C GLU A 83 -86.62 26.14 45.46
N TYR A 84 -86.29 27.36 45.86
CA TYR A 84 -85.00 27.99 45.58
C TYR A 84 -83.83 27.23 46.21
N LEU A 85 -83.96 26.75 47.45
CA LEU A 85 -82.93 25.97 48.12
C LEU A 85 -82.69 24.65 47.39
N THR A 86 -83.75 23.89 47.07
CA THR A 86 -83.62 22.63 46.31
C THR A 86 -83.03 22.86 44.91
N ALA A 87 -83.44 23.92 44.21
CA ALA A 87 -82.86 24.27 42.90
C ALA A 87 -81.37 24.65 43.01
N ALA A 88 -80.98 25.39 44.05
CA ALA A 88 -79.58 25.73 44.31
C ALA A 88 -78.74 24.49 44.64
N GLU A 89 -79.24 23.59 45.50
CA GLU A 89 -78.57 22.34 45.86
C GLU A 89 -78.37 21.42 44.64
N MET A 90 -79.38 21.27 43.78
CA MET A 90 -79.26 20.49 42.54
C MET A 90 -78.20 21.11 41.61
N ARG A 91 -78.20 22.44 41.44
CA ARG A 91 -77.24 23.14 40.60
C ARG A 91 -75.81 23.06 41.13
N VAL A 92 -75.63 23.10 42.46
CA VAL A 92 -74.31 22.88 43.10
C VAL A 92 -73.84 21.44 42.87
N LYS A 93 -74.71 20.43 42.99
CA LYS A 93 -74.37 19.04 42.69
C LYS A 93 -73.95 18.85 41.23
N GLU A 94 -74.74 19.36 40.28
CA GLU A 94 -74.43 19.30 38.84
C GLU A 94 -73.09 19.96 38.52
N LEU A 95 -72.84 21.16 39.03
CA LEU A 95 -71.57 21.88 38.85
C LEU A 95 -70.39 21.11 39.46
N THR A 96 -70.57 20.53 40.65
CA THR A 96 -69.52 19.74 41.33
C THR A 96 -69.19 18.46 40.58
N GLU A 97 -70.21 17.72 40.11
CA GLU A 97 -70.01 16.53 39.28
C GLU A 97 -69.33 16.86 37.96
N LYS A 98 -69.75 17.95 37.30
CA LYS A 98 -69.17 18.38 36.02
C LYS A 98 -67.72 18.82 36.20
N ALA A 99 -67.40 19.56 37.26
CA ALA A 99 -66.03 19.94 37.60
C ALA A 99 -65.17 18.71 37.93
N SER A 100 -65.69 17.77 38.73
CA SER A 100 -65.02 16.52 39.07
C SER A 100 -64.69 15.69 37.82
N LYS A 101 -65.69 15.42 36.95
CA LYS A 101 -65.49 14.70 35.69
C LYS A 101 -64.51 15.39 34.74
N SER A 102 -64.52 16.72 34.71
CA SER A 102 -63.59 17.50 33.87
C SER A 102 -62.15 17.38 34.40
N SER A 103 -61.97 17.54 35.71
CA SER A 103 -60.68 17.38 36.40
C SER A 103 -60.13 15.96 36.27
N GLU A 104 -60.95 14.92 36.47
CA GLU A 104 -60.55 13.52 36.29
C GLU A 104 -60.09 13.24 34.85
N LYS A 105 -60.81 13.77 33.85
CA LYS A 105 -60.40 13.67 32.45
C LYS A 105 -59.09 14.40 32.20
N GLU A 106 -58.94 15.64 32.68
CA GLU A 106 -57.74 16.45 32.47
C GLU A 106 -56.50 15.84 33.13
N LEU A 107 -56.64 15.27 34.35
CA LEU A 107 -55.61 14.48 35.01
C LEU A 107 -55.25 13.22 34.21
N LYS A 108 -56.24 12.50 33.68
CA LYS A 108 -56.00 11.30 32.86
C LYS A 108 -55.29 11.63 31.55
N ASP A 109 -55.72 12.68 30.86
CA ASP A 109 -55.11 13.15 29.62
C ASP A 109 -53.67 13.66 29.87
N ALA A 110 -53.43 14.38 30.98
CA ALA A 110 -52.10 14.82 31.41
C ALA A 110 -51.18 13.64 31.78
N HIS A 111 -51.68 12.64 32.52
CA HIS A 111 -50.91 11.43 32.84
C HIS A 111 -50.56 10.61 31.60
N ALA A 112 -51.50 10.44 30.66
CA ALA A 112 -51.25 9.76 29.39
C ALA A 112 -50.22 10.52 28.54
N GLY A 113 -50.33 11.85 28.47
CA GLY A 113 -49.34 12.70 27.81
C GLY A 113 -47.94 12.60 28.43
N ALA A 114 -47.84 12.65 29.76
CA ALA A 114 -46.58 12.50 30.48
C ALA A 114 -45.95 11.10 30.29
N GLN A 115 -46.75 10.03 30.32
CA GLN A 115 -46.28 8.67 30.03
C GLN A 115 -45.72 8.57 28.60
N LYS A 116 -46.42 9.11 27.61
CA LYS A 116 -45.97 9.13 26.20
C LYS A 116 -44.65 9.89 26.02
N ILE A 117 -44.50 11.05 26.67
CA ILE A 117 -43.25 11.82 26.65
C ILE A 117 -42.09 11.02 27.26
N LEU A 118 -42.32 10.33 28.38
CA LEU A 118 -41.30 9.49 29.02
C LEU A 118 -40.92 8.27 28.18
N GLU A 119 -41.87 7.67 27.47
CA GLU A 119 -41.65 6.53 26.57
C GLU A 119 -40.87 6.96 25.31
N GLU A 120 -41.26 8.08 24.69
CA GLU A 120 -40.53 8.69 23.57
C GLU A 120 -39.10 9.08 23.96
N ALA A 121 -38.91 9.69 25.14
CA ALA A 121 -37.59 10.06 25.64
C ALA A 121 -36.69 8.84 25.94
N ARG A 122 -37.27 7.74 26.46
CA ARG A 122 -36.54 6.47 26.65
C ARG A 122 -36.12 5.86 25.33
N ALA A 123 -37.04 5.75 24.36
CA ALA A 123 -36.72 5.23 23.03
C ALA A 123 -35.62 6.04 22.31
N GLN A 124 -35.60 7.36 22.48
CA GLN A 124 -34.51 8.22 22.00
C GLN A 124 -33.18 7.95 22.73
N ALA A 125 -33.20 7.81 24.06
CA ALA A 125 -32.00 7.49 24.84
C ALA A 125 -31.41 6.12 24.46
N ASP A 126 -32.24 5.09 24.33
CA ASP A 126 -31.82 3.75 23.90
C ASP A 126 -31.22 3.78 22.49
N GLY A 127 -31.83 4.53 21.57
CA GLY A 127 -31.31 4.75 20.22
C GLY A 127 -29.95 5.49 20.18
N LEU A 128 -29.73 6.44 21.08
CA LEU A 128 -28.44 7.12 21.24
C LEU A 128 -27.36 6.18 21.80
N ILE A 129 -27.68 5.37 22.82
CA ILE A 129 -26.76 4.38 23.39
C ILE A 129 -26.38 3.33 22.35
N ALA A 130 -27.34 2.82 21.59
CA ALA A 130 -27.09 1.88 20.49
C ALA A 130 -26.14 2.49 19.44
N ARG A 131 -26.36 3.77 19.07
CA ARG A 131 -25.48 4.50 18.14
C ARG A 131 -24.08 4.72 18.70
N GLU A 132 -23.94 5.02 19.99
CA GLU A 132 -22.64 5.17 20.65
C GLU A 132 -21.85 3.85 20.63
N ASN A 133 -22.53 2.72 20.91
CA ASN A 133 -21.90 1.40 20.85
C ASN A 133 -21.43 1.04 19.43
N ILE A 134 -22.25 1.29 18.40
CA ILE A 134 -21.85 1.11 17.00
C ILE A 134 -20.62 1.98 16.65
N VAL A 135 -20.56 3.22 17.14
CA VAL A 135 -19.40 4.10 16.92
C VAL A 135 -18.15 3.60 17.65
N LYS A 136 -18.28 3.06 18.87
CA LYS A 136 -17.16 2.42 19.60
C LYS A 136 -16.64 1.19 18.86
N GLU A 137 -17.54 0.29 18.45
CA GLU A 137 -17.18 -0.91 17.68
C GLU A 137 -16.49 -0.53 16.37
N ALA A 138 -17.07 0.38 15.58
CA ALA A 138 -16.47 0.86 14.33
C ALA A 138 -15.09 1.51 14.55
N LYS A 139 -14.90 2.26 15.65
CA LYS A 139 -13.61 2.84 16.03
C LYS A 139 -12.59 1.74 16.35
N THR A 140 -12.95 0.75 17.17
CA THR A 140 -12.08 -0.38 17.49
C THR A 140 -11.72 -1.19 16.24
N THR A 141 -12.68 -1.46 15.34
CA THR A 141 -12.41 -2.12 14.06
C THR A 141 -11.48 -1.30 13.16
N ALA A 142 -11.62 0.03 13.12
CA ALA A 142 -10.71 0.90 12.38
C ALA A 142 -9.29 0.91 12.99
N GLU A 143 -9.18 0.91 14.33
CA GLU A 143 -7.89 0.81 15.03
C GLU A 143 -7.20 -0.54 14.76
N THR A 144 -7.93 -1.67 14.79
CA THR A 144 -7.37 -2.98 14.44
C THR A 144 -6.96 -3.08 12.97
N LEU A 145 -7.80 -2.58 12.05
CA LEU A 145 -7.48 -2.56 10.61
C LEU A 145 -6.24 -1.71 10.30
N ASN A 146 -6.07 -0.57 10.96
CA ASN A 146 -4.85 0.24 10.83
C ASN A 146 -3.62 -0.51 11.36
N ALA A 147 -3.70 -1.14 12.54
CA ALA A 147 -2.59 -1.90 13.09
C ALA A 147 -2.19 -3.11 12.22
N GLU A 148 -3.18 -3.81 11.64
CA GLU A 148 -2.95 -4.88 10.66
C GLU A 148 -2.34 -4.34 9.37
N ALA A 149 -2.83 -3.22 8.84
CA ALA A 149 -2.28 -2.59 7.63
C ALA A 149 -0.83 -2.11 7.84
N GLU A 150 -0.51 -1.53 9.00
CA GLU A 150 0.86 -1.16 9.38
C GLU A 150 1.78 -2.38 9.49
N LYS A 151 1.29 -3.48 10.06
CA LYS A 151 2.02 -4.76 10.12
C LYS A 151 2.29 -5.29 8.70
N TYR A 152 1.29 -5.38 7.83
CA TYR A 152 1.48 -5.82 6.44
C TYR A 152 2.44 -4.91 5.66
N LEU A 153 2.37 -3.59 5.87
CA LEU A 153 3.32 -2.64 5.29
C LEU A 153 4.75 -2.84 5.79
N SER A 154 4.93 -3.18 7.08
CA SER A 154 6.23 -3.49 7.67
C SER A 154 6.81 -4.80 7.10
N GLU A 155 6.01 -5.86 7.06
CA GLU A 155 6.39 -7.16 6.48
C GLU A 155 6.72 -7.05 4.99
N ALA A 156 5.92 -6.29 4.22
CA ALA A 156 6.19 -6.02 2.81
C ALA A 156 7.50 -5.23 2.60
N LYS A 157 7.78 -4.22 3.42
CA LYS A 157 9.04 -3.46 3.38
C LYS A 157 10.24 -4.34 3.72
N ALA A 158 10.12 -5.20 4.76
CA ALA A 158 11.17 -6.12 5.15
C ALA A 158 11.44 -7.17 4.05
N GLY A 159 10.39 -7.72 3.44
CA GLY A 159 10.50 -8.65 2.30
C GLY A 159 11.15 -7.99 1.08
N ALA A 160 10.77 -6.76 0.74
CA ALA A 160 11.38 -6.00 -0.34
C ALA A 160 12.87 -5.70 -0.08
N ALA A 161 13.21 -5.24 1.13
CA ALA A 161 14.59 -4.96 1.53
C ALA A 161 15.48 -6.22 1.52
N LYS A 162 14.92 -7.37 1.91
CA LYS A 162 15.61 -8.66 1.78
C LYS A 162 15.83 -9.02 0.32
N LEU A 163 14.80 -8.94 -0.53
CA LEU A 163 14.92 -9.27 -1.95
C LEU A 163 15.98 -8.40 -2.66
N THR A 164 16.06 -7.10 -2.33
CA THR A 164 17.12 -6.23 -2.85
C THR A 164 18.51 -6.68 -2.38
N ALA A 165 18.68 -7.00 -1.09
CA ALA A 165 19.95 -7.48 -0.56
C ALA A 165 20.38 -8.83 -1.18
N ASP A 166 19.48 -9.82 -1.23
CA ASP A 166 19.71 -11.13 -1.85
C ASP A 166 20.11 -10.97 -3.34
N THR A 167 19.56 -9.95 -4.03
CA THR A 167 19.89 -9.63 -5.44
C THR A 167 21.24 -8.92 -5.57
N GLU A 168 21.57 -7.96 -4.70
CA GLU A 168 22.87 -7.29 -4.65
C GLU A 168 24.01 -8.27 -4.34
N GLU A 169 23.81 -9.19 -3.40
CA GLU A 169 24.78 -10.26 -3.08
C GLU A 169 24.96 -11.22 -4.26
N SER A 170 23.86 -11.68 -4.87
CA SER A 170 23.90 -12.59 -6.02
C SER A 170 24.57 -11.95 -7.25
N THR A 171 24.28 -10.68 -7.53
CA THR A 171 24.89 -9.95 -8.66
C THR A 171 26.36 -9.65 -8.40
N THR A 172 26.74 -9.27 -7.19
CA THR A 172 28.15 -9.08 -6.79
C THR A 172 28.94 -10.39 -6.94
N THR A 173 28.37 -11.50 -6.48
CA THR A 173 28.98 -12.84 -6.60
C THR A 173 29.13 -13.26 -8.06
N LEU A 174 28.10 -13.09 -8.88
CA LEU A 174 28.14 -13.41 -10.31
C LEU A 174 29.17 -12.56 -11.06
N VAL A 175 29.30 -11.28 -10.74
CA VAL A 175 30.33 -10.40 -11.32
C VAL A 175 31.73 -10.86 -10.90
N ALA A 176 31.95 -11.17 -9.63
CA ALA A 176 33.23 -11.67 -9.14
C ALA A 176 33.63 -13.01 -9.78
N GLU A 177 32.70 -13.96 -9.88
CA GLU A 177 32.92 -15.24 -10.58
C GLU A 177 33.21 -15.04 -12.07
N THR A 178 32.47 -14.15 -12.73
CA THR A 178 32.65 -13.87 -14.17
C THR A 178 34.01 -13.23 -14.41
N GLN A 179 34.42 -12.27 -13.57
CA GLN A 179 35.74 -11.65 -13.64
C GLN A 179 36.85 -12.68 -13.42
N ALA A 180 36.74 -13.52 -12.38
CA ALA A 180 37.73 -14.57 -12.11
C ALA A 180 37.85 -15.59 -13.27
N LYS A 181 36.73 -15.95 -13.92
CA LYS A 181 36.72 -16.79 -15.13
C LYS A 181 37.39 -16.08 -16.31
N VAL A 182 37.12 -14.80 -16.53
CA VAL A 182 37.74 -13.98 -17.58
C VAL A 182 39.26 -13.87 -17.36
N ASP A 183 39.69 -13.59 -16.13
CA ASP A 183 41.11 -13.47 -15.78
C ASP A 183 41.84 -14.82 -15.95
N ALA A 184 41.20 -15.93 -15.57
CA ALA A 184 41.72 -17.28 -15.80
C ALA A 184 41.84 -17.62 -17.30
N MET A 185 40.82 -17.31 -18.10
CA MET A 185 40.85 -17.52 -19.57
C MET A 185 41.92 -16.65 -20.24
N LEU A 186 42.13 -15.40 -19.79
CA LEU A 186 43.19 -14.54 -20.30
C LEU A 186 44.59 -15.05 -19.90
N ALA A 187 44.75 -15.55 -18.68
CA ALA A 187 46.00 -16.16 -18.23
C ALA A 187 46.31 -17.46 -19.01
N GLU A 188 45.31 -18.31 -19.25
CA GLU A 188 45.46 -19.52 -20.06
C GLU A 188 45.79 -19.19 -21.53
N ALA A 189 45.03 -18.28 -22.16
CA ALA A 189 45.27 -17.86 -23.54
C ALA A 189 46.67 -17.24 -23.71
N LYS A 190 47.14 -16.47 -22.72
CA LYS A 190 48.51 -15.94 -22.70
C LYS A 190 49.54 -17.06 -22.54
N ALA A 191 49.35 -18.00 -21.62
CA ALA A 191 50.26 -19.12 -21.44
C ALA A 191 50.34 -20.01 -22.69
N GLN A 192 49.22 -20.24 -23.38
CA GLN A 192 49.18 -20.94 -24.66
C GLN A 192 49.93 -20.14 -25.75
N ALA A 193 49.74 -18.83 -25.84
CA ALA A 193 50.47 -17.98 -26.79
C ALA A 193 51.99 -17.96 -26.52
N ASP A 194 52.40 -17.79 -25.26
CA ASP A 194 53.80 -17.82 -24.82
C ASP A 194 54.42 -19.21 -25.13
N ALA A 195 53.68 -20.31 -24.94
CA ALA A 195 54.12 -21.66 -25.29
C ALA A 195 54.25 -21.86 -26.81
N MET A 196 53.30 -21.38 -27.62
CA MET A 196 53.40 -21.43 -29.09
C MET A 196 54.60 -20.63 -29.61
N VAL A 197 54.89 -19.47 -29.01
CA VAL A 197 56.09 -18.67 -29.33
C VAL A 197 57.36 -19.41 -28.93
N ALA A 198 57.40 -20.05 -27.76
CA ALA A 198 58.54 -20.87 -27.34
C ALA A 198 58.77 -22.06 -28.29
N GLU A 199 57.73 -22.81 -28.65
CA GLU A 199 57.81 -23.95 -29.57
C GLU A 199 58.25 -23.50 -30.98
N ALA A 200 57.74 -22.36 -31.48
CA ALA A 200 58.16 -21.79 -32.74
C ALA A 200 59.64 -21.37 -32.73
N ASN A 201 60.12 -20.78 -31.63
CA ASN A 201 61.53 -20.42 -31.46
C ASN A 201 62.44 -21.65 -31.36
N GLU A 202 62.01 -22.71 -30.65
CA GLU A 202 62.75 -23.97 -30.56
C GLU A 202 62.85 -24.65 -31.94
N LYS A 203 61.74 -24.72 -32.69
CA LYS A 203 61.72 -25.22 -34.07
C LYS A 203 62.61 -24.40 -35.00
N ALA A 204 62.57 -23.07 -34.90
CA ALA A 204 63.44 -22.19 -35.68
C ALA A 204 64.93 -22.40 -35.35
N ALA A 205 65.27 -22.55 -34.06
CA ALA A 205 66.62 -22.85 -33.61
C ALA A 205 67.10 -24.23 -34.09
N ALA A 206 66.23 -25.24 -34.06
CA ALA A 206 66.53 -26.59 -34.56
C ALA A 206 66.80 -26.59 -36.08
N ILE A 207 65.96 -25.92 -36.87
CA ILE A 207 66.16 -25.74 -38.32
C ILE A 207 67.47 -24.98 -38.59
N GLY A 208 67.76 -23.93 -37.82
CA GLY A 208 69.02 -23.18 -37.93
C GLY A 208 70.25 -24.03 -37.63
N ALA A 209 70.22 -24.84 -36.57
CA ALA A 209 71.29 -25.75 -36.20
C ALA A 209 71.47 -26.90 -37.22
N GLU A 210 70.39 -27.42 -37.80
CA GLU A 210 70.45 -28.40 -38.88
C GLU A 210 71.03 -27.80 -40.17
N ALA A 211 70.60 -26.60 -40.55
CA ALA A 211 71.17 -25.86 -41.68
C ALA A 211 72.67 -25.60 -41.50
N GLN A 212 73.10 -25.23 -40.28
CA GLN A 212 74.52 -25.05 -39.96
C GLN A 212 75.30 -26.37 -40.06
N ARG A 213 74.81 -27.48 -39.49
CA ARG A 213 75.44 -28.81 -39.62
C ARG A 213 75.56 -29.26 -41.07
N ASN A 214 74.52 -29.02 -41.88
CA ASN A 214 74.54 -29.35 -43.30
C ASN A 214 75.53 -28.48 -44.08
N ALA A 215 75.68 -27.19 -43.75
CA ALA A 215 76.70 -26.32 -44.31
C ALA A 215 78.12 -26.75 -43.90
N GLU A 216 78.35 -27.06 -42.62
CA GLU A 216 79.62 -27.56 -42.10
C GLU A 216 80.03 -28.88 -42.76
N ARG A 217 79.09 -29.84 -42.92
CA ARG A 217 79.34 -31.09 -43.66
C ARG A 217 79.70 -30.80 -45.12
N THR A 218 78.99 -29.90 -45.78
CA THR A 218 79.26 -29.52 -47.18
C THR A 218 80.65 -28.89 -47.34
N ILE A 219 81.10 -28.09 -46.36
CA ILE A 219 82.46 -27.52 -46.34
C ILE A 219 83.50 -28.63 -46.12
N GLN A 220 83.27 -29.56 -45.18
CA GLN A 220 84.18 -30.69 -44.95
C GLN A 220 84.29 -31.63 -46.18
N ASP A 221 83.17 -31.96 -46.82
CA ASP A 221 83.15 -32.78 -48.04
C ASP A 221 83.89 -32.08 -49.19
N ALA A 222 83.73 -30.76 -49.33
CA ALA A 222 84.46 -29.95 -50.30
C ALA A 222 85.96 -29.89 -50.00
N ASP A 223 86.35 -29.72 -48.74
CA ASP A 223 87.76 -29.65 -48.33
C ASP A 223 88.47 -31.00 -48.45
N TYR A 224 87.81 -32.10 -48.07
CA TYR A 224 88.29 -33.47 -48.32
C TYR A 224 88.47 -33.74 -49.82
N THR A 225 87.51 -33.29 -50.65
CA THR A 225 87.61 -33.39 -52.10
C THR A 225 88.77 -32.54 -52.64
N ALA A 226 89.00 -31.34 -52.10
CA ALA A 226 90.14 -30.51 -52.48
C ALA A 226 91.48 -31.16 -52.10
N GLN A 227 91.62 -31.62 -50.85
CA GLN A 227 92.83 -32.29 -50.35
C GLN A 227 93.16 -33.54 -51.17
N THR A 228 92.21 -34.44 -51.39
CA THR A 228 92.44 -35.65 -52.21
C THR A 228 92.81 -35.34 -53.67
N LYS A 229 92.29 -34.26 -54.26
CA LYS A 229 92.71 -33.78 -55.58
C LYS A 229 94.12 -33.18 -55.55
N MET A 230 94.48 -32.44 -54.50
CA MET A 230 95.83 -31.91 -54.32
C MET A 230 96.86 -33.03 -54.11
N GLU A 231 96.57 -34.03 -53.27
CA GLU A 231 97.42 -35.21 -53.10
C GLU A 231 97.62 -35.98 -54.41
N ALA A 232 96.54 -36.21 -55.17
CA ALA A 232 96.63 -36.85 -56.48
C ALA A 232 97.49 -36.05 -57.48
N ALA A 233 97.35 -34.71 -57.49
CA ALA A 233 98.18 -33.83 -58.31
C ALA A 233 99.65 -33.83 -57.88
N ASN A 234 99.92 -33.86 -56.57
CA ASN A 234 101.27 -33.89 -56.02
C ASN A 234 101.96 -35.22 -56.30
N LYS A 235 101.24 -36.34 -56.14
CA LYS A 235 101.71 -37.68 -56.54
C LYS A 235 102.01 -37.74 -58.04
N TRP A 236 101.11 -37.22 -58.88
CA TRP A 236 101.33 -37.15 -60.33
C TRP A 236 102.57 -36.32 -60.70
N ALA A 237 102.82 -35.20 -60.00
CA ALA A 237 104.03 -34.40 -60.19
C ALA A 237 105.32 -35.14 -59.79
N VAL A 238 105.28 -35.95 -58.72
CA VAL A 238 106.40 -36.83 -58.30
C VAL A 238 106.64 -37.95 -59.31
N ASP A 239 105.58 -38.64 -59.75
CA ASP A 239 105.66 -39.72 -60.74
C ASP A 239 106.18 -39.19 -62.10
N LEU A 240 105.75 -37.99 -62.51
CA LEU A 240 106.27 -37.30 -63.70
C LEU A 240 107.78 -37.00 -63.55
N LYS A 241 108.21 -36.48 -62.40
CA LYS A 241 109.63 -36.19 -62.14
C LYS A 241 110.48 -37.46 -62.15
N ALA A 242 109.98 -38.57 -61.61
CA ALA A 242 110.64 -39.87 -61.67
C ALA A 242 110.75 -40.41 -63.10
N SER A 243 109.67 -40.30 -63.89
CA SER A 243 109.64 -40.70 -65.30
C SER A 243 110.64 -39.90 -66.15
N VAL A 244 110.66 -38.57 -66.00
CA VAL A 244 111.64 -37.69 -66.66
C VAL A 244 113.07 -38.02 -66.22
N GLY A 245 113.30 -38.28 -64.93
CA GLY A 245 114.61 -38.71 -64.42
C GLY A 245 115.10 -40.00 -65.08
N SER A 246 114.24 -41.03 -65.16
CA SER A 246 114.57 -42.31 -65.82
C SER A 246 114.84 -42.14 -67.32
N TYR A 247 114.09 -41.28 -68.00
CA TYR A 247 114.30 -40.96 -69.42
C TYR A 247 115.67 -40.29 -69.65
N ILE A 248 116.07 -39.34 -68.80
CA ILE A 248 117.38 -38.67 -68.87
C ILE A 248 118.51 -39.68 -68.62
N THR A 249 118.40 -40.55 -67.61
CA THR A 249 119.42 -41.57 -67.32
C THR A 249 119.62 -42.55 -68.49
N ASN A 250 118.54 -42.99 -69.14
CA ASN A 250 118.66 -43.84 -70.33
C ASN A 250 119.34 -43.10 -71.50
N LEU A 251 119.06 -41.81 -71.69
CA LEU A 251 119.71 -41.01 -72.74
C LEU A 251 121.22 -40.89 -72.52
N VAL A 252 121.66 -40.68 -71.28
CA VAL A 252 123.08 -40.59 -70.91
C VAL A 252 123.80 -41.92 -71.16
N ASN A 253 123.24 -43.04 -70.68
CA ASN A 253 123.83 -44.38 -70.88
C ASN A 253 124.00 -44.75 -72.37
N GLU A 254 123.00 -44.42 -73.21
CA GLU A 254 123.07 -44.63 -74.67
C GLU A 254 124.19 -43.78 -75.32
N THR A 255 124.44 -42.56 -74.82
CA THR A 255 125.57 -41.74 -75.28
C THR A 255 126.94 -42.26 -74.82
N GLU A 256 127.08 -42.71 -73.58
CA GLU A 256 128.35 -43.27 -73.07
C GLU A 256 128.75 -44.55 -73.83
N TYR A 257 127.79 -45.44 -74.11
CA TYR A 257 128.01 -46.65 -74.91
C TYR A 257 128.54 -46.33 -76.32
N ARG A 258 128.01 -45.29 -76.97
CA ARG A 258 128.43 -44.86 -78.31
C ARG A 258 129.82 -44.23 -78.31
N VAL A 259 130.15 -43.42 -77.31
CA VAL A 259 131.49 -42.81 -77.18
C VAL A 259 132.54 -43.89 -76.93
N ALA A 260 132.29 -44.82 -76.00
CA ALA A 260 133.21 -45.92 -75.69
C ALA A 260 133.54 -46.80 -76.91
N LYS A 261 132.54 -47.09 -77.75
CA LYS A 261 132.74 -47.83 -79.00
C LYS A 261 133.65 -47.10 -79.98
N SER A 262 133.42 -45.80 -80.19
CA SER A 262 134.22 -44.99 -81.12
C SER A 262 135.69 -44.88 -80.73
N LEU A 263 136.00 -44.84 -79.42
CA LEU A 263 137.36 -44.71 -78.92
C LEU A 263 138.20 -45.97 -79.17
N ASN A 264 137.57 -47.15 -79.07
CA ASN A 264 138.22 -48.44 -79.31
C ASN A 264 138.58 -48.65 -80.80
N GLU A 265 137.75 -48.15 -81.72
CA GLU A 265 138.01 -48.20 -83.17
C GLU A 265 139.22 -47.33 -83.56
N VAL A 266 139.43 -46.18 -82.91
CA VAL A 266 140.62 -45.32 -83.10
C VAL A 266 141.91 -46.00 -82.62
N HIS A 267 141.88 -46.70 -81.48
CA HIS A 267 143.05 -47.41 -80.97
C HIS A 267 143.49 -48.57 -81.89
N GLN A 268 142.55 -49.26 -82.55
CA GLN A 268 142.90 -50.30 -83.54
C GLN A 268 143.46 -49.71 -84.84
N LEU A 269 143.02 -48.52 -85.25
CA LEU A 269 143.60 -47.80 -86.39
C LEU A 269 145.05 -47.37 -86.15
N GLN A 270 145.40 -46.93 -84.93
CA GLN A 270 146.79 -46.58 -84.59
C GLN A 270 147.73 -47.78 -84.57
N ALA A 271 147.27 -48.95 -84.14
CA ALA A 271 148.09 -50.18 -84.14
C ALA A 271 148.48 -50.63 -85.55
N ASN A 272 147.54 -50.53 -86.51
CA ASN A 272 147.74 -51.07 -87.88
C ASN A 272 148.65 -50.20 -88.77
N ILE A 273 148.79 -48.90 -88.49
CA ILE A 273 149.57 -47.96 -89.32
C ILE A 273 151.09 -48.14 -89.16
N ASN A 274 151.57 -48.52 -87.97
CA ASN A 274 153.02 -48.69 -87.75
C ASN A 274 153.59 -50.04 -88.22
N GLN A 275 152.74 -51.01 -88.60
CA GLN A 275 153.18 -52.35 -89.04
C GLN A 275 153.15 -52.54 -90.57
N SER A 276 152.73 -51.52 -91.33
CA SER A 276 152.43 -51.62 -92.77
C SER A 276 153.25 -50.66 -93.66
N SER A 277 154.57 -50.57 -93.41
CA SER A 277 155.55 -49.96 -94.33
C SER A 277 156.52 -50.97 -94.97
N LEU A 278 156.23 -52.27 -94.83
CA LEU A 278 156.87 -53.36 -95.57
C LEU A 278 155.77 -54.27 -96.15
N GLU A 279 156.05 -54.87 -97.30
CA GLU A 279 155.19 -55.77 -98.07
C GLU A 279 154.01 -55.11 -98.82
N ASN A 280 154.40 -54.44 -99.89
CA ASN A 280 153.58 -54.13 -101.05
C ASN A 280 153.36 -55.41 -101.89
N GLY A 281 152.12 -55.71 -102.31
CA GLY A 281 151.81 -56.79 -103.25
C GLY A 281 150.54 -57.58 -102.88
N GLY A 282 149.62 -57.88 -103.78
CA GLY A 282 149.63 -57.65 -105.22
C GLY A 282 148.99 -58.81 -105.97
N GLN A 283 148.10 -58.46 -106.91
CA GLN A 283 147.62 -59.29 -108.03
C GLN A 283 146.58 -60.40 -107.78
N ARG A 284 145.67 -60.46 -108.78
CA ARG A 284 144.79 -61.57 -109.19
C ARG A 284 143.60 -61.84 -108.23
N ASN A 285 142.37 -62.05 -108.70
CA ASN A 285 141.99 -62.53 -110.04
C ASN A 285 140.53 -62.20 -110.43
N VAL A 286 140.26 -62.15 -111.75
CA VAL A 286 138.96 -62.40 -112.44
C VAL A 286 137.80 -61.35 -112.37
N ARG A 287 137.63 -60.67 -113.52
CA ARG A 287 136.39 -60.22 -114.23
C ARG A 287 135.40 -59.28 -113.53
N SER A 288 135.18 -58.04 -113.96
CA SER A 288 134.78 -57.49 -115.29
C SER A 288 133.33 -57.87 -115.69
N ASN A 289 132.34 -57.09 -115.23
CA ASN A 289 131.82 -55.87 -115.89
C ASN A 289 131.02 -56.17 -117.17
N GLN A 290 129.73 -56.48 -116.99
CA GLN A 290 128.68 -56.39 -118.00
C GLN A 290 127.88 -55.09 -117.77
N ASN A 291 127.36 -54.52 -118.85
CA ASN A 291 126.85 -53.15 -118.92
C ASN A 291 125.56 -52.86 -118.13
N ALA A 292 125.28 -51.56 -118.05
CA ALA A 292 123.96 -50.95 -117.92
C ALA A 292 123.34 -50.99 -116.53
N VAL A 293 122.30 -50.16 -116.32
CA VAL A 293 121.20 -50.42 -115.40
C VAL A 293 121.64 -50.92 -113.99
N THR A 294 122.65 -50.41 -113.26
CA THR A 294 123.20 -49.03 -113.04
C THR A 294 122.17 -48.05 -112.48
N ALA A 295 122.40 -47.25 -111.44
CA ALA A 295 123.28 -47.21 -110.24
C ALA A 295 122.75 -46.01 -109.39
N ALA A 296 123.02 -45.73 -108.11
CA ALA A 296 123.99 -46.12 -107.08
C ALA A 296 123.37 -45.77 -105.70
N GLN A 297 123.84 -46.13 -104.48
CA GLN A 297 124.75 -47.16 -103.94
C GLN A 297 124.44 -47.24 -102.41
N GLN A 298 124.55 -48.37 -101.67
CA GLN A 298 124.93 -49.72 -102.07
C GLN A 298 124.24 -50.83 -101.22
N LYS A 299 124.93 -51.43 -100.24
CA LYS A 299 124.48 -52.52 -99.34
C LYS A 299 125.30 -52.51 -98.04
N ASN A 300 124.68 -52.82 -96.90
CA ASN A 300 124.89 -54.16 -96.33
C ASN A 300 123.68 -54.62 -95.51
N LYS A 301 123.32 -55.91 -95.65
CA LYS A 301 122.23 -56.57 -94.93
C LYS A 301 122.79 -57.72 -94.10
N ARG A 302 122.72 -57.60 -92.77
CA ARG A 302 122.33 -58.65 -91.82
C ARG A 302 122.16 -58.04 -90.44
#